data_AF-Q093F9-F1
#
_entry.id   AF-Q093F9-F1
#
_cell.length_a   1.000
_cell.length_b   1.000
_cell.length_c   1.000
_cell.angle_alpha   90.00
_cell.angle_beta   90.00
_cell.angle_gamma   90.00
#
_symmetry.space_group_name_H-M   'P 1'
#
loop_
_entity.id
_entity.type
_entity.pdbx_description
1 polymer ?
#
loop_
_entity_poly.entity_id
_entity_poly.type
_entity_poly.pdbx_seq_one_letter_code
_entity_poly.pdbx_strand_id
1 'polypeptide(L)'
;MRQGRLALRSGESVGGMTECGVNLPSCPTHLSCVAFTLDGVSQARCVDPAVICTEVLSCTGGTSCAILESYPSRVVCSGTCKGDDCDESVSSSGP
;
A
#
# COMPACT_ATOMS: atom_id res chain seq x y z
N MET A 1 -15.00 -7.23 -8.68
CA MET A 1 -13.67 -7.86 -8.79
C MET A 1 -12.99 -7.71 -7.43
N ARG A 2 -12.34 -8.76 -6.90
CA ARG A 2 -11.64 -8.68 -5.60
C ARG A 2 -10.22 -8.15 -5.83
N GLN A 3 -9.78 -7.21 -5.02
CA GLN A 3 -8.39 -6.75 -4.98
C GLN A 3 -7.60 -7.60 -3.98
N GLY A 4 -6.32 -7.80 -4.26
CA GLY A 4 -5.42 -8.39 -3.28
C GLY A 4 -5.12 -7.39 -2.16
N ARG A 5 -4.64 -7.90 -1.03
CA ARG A 5 -4.24 -7.07 0.11
C ARG A 5 -2.76 -6.75 0.02
N LEU A 6 -2.38 -5.59 0.52
CA LEU A 6 -0.96 -5.32 0.77
C LEU A 6 -0.55 -6.05 2.05
N ALA A 7 0.59 -6.72 1.96
CA ALA A 7 1.26 -7.37 3.07
C ALA A 7 2.73 -6.96 3.10
N LEU A 8 3.29 -6.90 4.30
CA LEU A 8 4.74 -6.72 4.46
C LEU A 8 5.46 -7.97 3.96
N ARG A 9 6.58 -7.77 3.27
CA ARG A 9 7.50 -8.86 2.97
C ARG A 9 8.13 -9.37 4.27
N SER A 10 8.48 -10.66 4.28
CA SER A 10 9.02 -11.30 5.48
C SER A 10 10.30 -10.60 5.95
N GLY A 11 10.29 -10.10 7.19
CA GLY A 11 11.42 -9.37 7.80
C GLY A 11 11.34 -7.85 7.70
N GLU A 12 10.39 -7.31 6.92
CA GLU A 12 10.22 -5.88 6.75
C GLU A 12 9.28 -5.26 7.78
N SER A 13 9.51 -3.99 8.11
CA SER A 13 8.65 -3.25 9.02
C SER A 13 8.54 -1.78 8.62
N VAL A 14 7.32 -1.25 8.66
CA VAL A 14 7.02 0.16 8.38
C VAL A 14 7.03 1.03 9.64
N GLY A 15 7.20 0.42 10.82
CA GLY A 15 7.16 1.11 12.12
C GLY A 15 8.34 2.06 12.35
N GLY A 16 9.48 1.86 11.67
CA GLY A 16 10.64 2.75 11.73
C GLY A 16 10.62 3.90 10.72
N MET A 17 9.63 3.93 9.82
CA MET A 17 9.55 4.92 8.76
C MET A 17 8.88 6.20 9.27
N THR A 18 9.39 7.36 8.85
CA THR A 18 8.83 8.65 9.23
C THR A 18 7.43 8.82 8.68
N GLU A 19 6.50 9.31 9.51
CA GLU A 19 5.14 9.63 9.08
C GLU A 19 5.12 10.84 8.16
N CYS A 20 4.21 10.83 7.19
CA CYS A 20 4.07 11.92 6.24
C CYS A 20 2.60 12.22 5.97
N GLY A 21 2.32 13.41 5.43
CA GLY A 21 0.95 13.85 5.14
C GLY A 21 0.86 15.34 4.94
N VAL A 22 -0.36 15.83 4.68
CA VAL A 22 -0.62 17.24 4.36
C VAL A 22 -0.27 18.20 5.50
N ASN A 23 -0.38 17.74 6.74
CA ASN A 23 -0.09 18.51 7.96
C ASN A 23 1.26 18.13 8.61
N LEU A 24 2.05 17.28 7.96
CA LEU A 24 3.32 16.77 8.47
C LEU A 24 4.47 17.35 7.64
N PRO A 25 5.71 17.35 8.19
CA PRO A 25 6.88 17.76 7.42
C PRO A 25 7.02 16.93 6.14
N SER A 26 7.53 17.57 5.10
CA SER A 26 7.86 16.92 3.84
C SER A 26 8.89 15.81 4.05
N CYS A 27 8.80 14.77 3.22
CA CYS A 27 9.76 13.69 3.27
C CYS A 27 11.18 14.18 2.91
N PRO A 28 12.23 13.54 3.48
CA PRO A 28 13.62 13.79 3.10
C PRO A 28 13.85 13.61 1.60
N THR A 29 14.93 14.20 1.09
CA THR A 29 15.35 14.04 -0.31
C THR A 29 15.43 12.56 -0.69
N HIS A 30 14.93 12.21 -1.87
CA HIS A 30 14.81 10.83 -2.39
C HIS A 30 13.71 9.97 -1.77
N LEU A 31 12.95 10.49 -0.79
CA LEU A 31 11.77 9.81 -0.26
C LEU A 31 10.50 10.53 -0.70
N SER A 32 9.46 9.75 -0.96
CA SER A 32 8.13 10.26 -1.30
C SER A 32 7.16 9.93 -0.18
N CYS A 33 6.16 10.80 0.01
CA CYS A 33 5.07 10.48 0.92
C CYS A 33 4.13 9.49 0.26
N VAL A 34 4.13 8.26 0.76
CA VAL A 34 3.36 7.16 0.19
C VAL A 34 2.37 6.63 1.23
N ALA A 35 1.11 6.58 0.83
CA ALA A 35 0.02 6.00 1.58
C ALA A 35 -0.27 4.56 1.13
N PHE A 36 -0.49 3.68 2.10
CA PHE A 36 -0.82 2.27 1.87
C PHE A 36 -1.64 1.71 3.04
N THR A 37 -2.36 0.62 2.80
CA THR A 37 -3.23 -0.02 3.80
C THR A 37 -2.71 -1.41 4.11
N LEU A 38 -2.27 -1.64 5.34
CA LEU A 38 -1.82 -2.93 5.86
C LEU A 38 -2.82 -3.42 6.89
N ASP A 39 -3.31 -4.66 6.75
CA ASP A 39 -4.28 -5.26 7.69
C ASP A 39 -5.51 -4.38 7.97
N GLY A 40 -5.99 -3.66 6.94
CA GLY A 40 -7.12 -2.73 7.05
C GLY A 40 -6.77 -1.36 7.65
N VAL A 41 -5.54 -1.13 8.09
CA VAL A 41 -5.06 0.14 8.65
C VAL A 41 -4.33 0.94 7.58
N SER A 42 -4.91 2.09 7.22
CA SER A 42 -4.30 3.04 6.30
C SER A 42 -3.22 3.87 7.00
N GLN A 43 -2.04 3.94 6.39
CA GLN A 43 -0.86 4.63 6.92
C GLN A 43 -0.21 5.43 5.79
N ALA A 44 0.49 6.50 6.14
CA ALA A 44 1.30 7.27 5.19
C ALA A 44 2.71 7.46 5.75
N ARG A 45 3.71 7.06 4.97
CA ARG A 45 5.12 7.01 5.39
C ARG A 45 6.03 7.55 4.30
N CYS A 46 7.13 8.16 4.71
CA CYS A 46 8.23 8.54 3.83
C CYS A 46 9.02 7.30 3.44
N VAL A 47 8.90 6.91 2.18
CA VAL A 47 9.54 5.70 1.65
C VAL A 47 10.10 5.98 0.26
N ASP A 48 11.06 5.17 -0.16
CA ASP A 48 11.53 5.21 -1.54
C ASP A 48 10.51 4.45 -2.43
N PRO A 49 9.84 5.15 -3.37
CA PRO A 49 8.85 4.53 -4.24
C PRO A 49 9.47 3.48 -5.19
N ALA A 50 10.78 3.50 -5.42
CA ALA A 50 11.47 2.50 -6.24
C ALA A 50 11.56 1.13 -5.55
N VAL A 51 11.57 1.10 -4.21
CA VAL A 51 11.74 -0.14 -3.42
C VAL A 51 10.47 -0.57 -2.69
N ILE A 52 9.49 0.33 -2.51
CA ILE A 52 8.28 0.04 -1.72
C ILE A 52 7.50 -1.19 -2.24
N CYS A 53 7.43 -1.41 -3.55
CA CYS A 53 6.70 -2.55 -4.14
C CYS A 53 7.56 -3.81 -4.35
N THR A 54 8.89 -3.69 -4.32
CA THR A 54 9.84 -4.76 -4.63
C THR A 54 10.50 -5.35 -3.39
N GLU A 55 10.70 -4.54 -2.35
CA GLU A 55 11.45 -4.90 -1.14
C GLU A 55 10.58 -4.85 0.12
N VAL A 56 9.66 -3.89 0.24
CA VAL A 56 8.89 -3.66 1.47
C VAL A 56 7.51 -4.33 1.44
N LEU A 57 6.70 -3.98 0.44
CA LEU A 57 5.32 -4.44 0.29
C LEU A 57 5.24 -5.55 -0.75
N SER A 58 4.25 -6.40 -0.57
CA SER A 58 3.86 -7.43 -1.50
C SER A 58 2.33 -7.47 -1.59
N CYS A 59 1.83 -7.94 -2.72
CA CYS A 59 0.42 -8.09 -2.96
C CYS A 59 0.03 -9.57 -2.86
N THR A 60 -1.04 -9.86 -2.14
CA THR A 60 -1.54 -11.23 -1.98
C THR A 60 -2.39 -11.69 -3.17
N GLY A 61 -2.65 -13.00 -3.24
CA GLY A 61 -3.59 -13.60 -4.18
C GLY A 61 -3.25 -13.38 -5.67
N GLY A 62 -1.96 -13.29 -5.99
CA GLY A 62 -1.46 -13.17 -7.37
C GLY A 62 -1.69 -11.80 -8.02
N THR A 63 -1.96 -10.77 -7.21
CA THR A 63 -2.09 -9.39 -7.70
C THR A 63 -0.74 -8.67 -7.74
N SER A 64 -0.68 -7.61 -8.54
CA SER A 64 0.54 -6.82 -8.77
C SER A 64 0.51 -5.52 -8.00
N CYS A 65 1.63 -5.19 -7.34
CA CYS A 65 1.80 -3.91 -6.67
C CYS A 65 1.88 -2.77 -7.69
N ALA A 66 1.07 -1.73 -7.51
CA ALA A 66 1.04 -0.55 -8.34
C ALA A 66 1.04 0.70 -7.48
N ILE A 67 1.74 1.74 -7.94
CA ILE A 67 1.79 3.05 -7.29
C ILE A 67 0.93 4.00 -8.12
N LEU A 68 -0.09 4.58 -7.50
CA LEU A 68 -0.94 5.61 -8.09
C LEU A 68 -0.31 6.98 -7.84
N GLU A 69 -0.05 7.68 -8.94
CA GLU A 69 0.43 9.06 -8.93
C GLU A 69 -0.65 9.99 -8.35
N SER A 70 -0.53 10.30 -7.07
CA SER A 70 -1.40 11.18 -6.29
C SER A 70 -0.59 11.81 -5.16
N TYR A 71 -1.16 12.73 -4.39
CA TYR A 71 -0.50 13.26 -3.19
C TYR A 71 -1.37 13.04 -1.94
N PRO A 72 -0.92 12.24 -0.96
CA PRO A 72 0.25 11.35 -1.02
C PRO A 72 0.09 10.27 -2.11
N SER A 73 1.19 9.77 -2.65
CA SER A 73 1.15 8.67 -3.62
C SER A 73 0.52 7.45 -2.96
N ARG A 74 -0.22 6.62 -3.70
CA ARG A 74 -0.90 5.47 -3.08
C ARG A 74 -0.40 4.15 -3.62
N VAL A 75 0.01 3.22 -2.75
CA VAL A 75 0.25 1.84 -3.16
C VAL A 75 -1.08 1.08 -3.13
N VAL A 76 -1.37 0.37 -4.21
CA VAL A 76 -2.53 -0.49 -4.35
C VAL A 76 -2.13 -1.81 -4.98
N CYS A 77 -2.87 -2.87 -4.66
CA CYS A 77 -2.80 -4.10 -5.41
C CYS A 77 -3.76 -4.05 -6.59
N SER A 78 -3.23 -4.24 -7.79
CA SER A 78 -3.94 -4.23 -9.05
C SER A 78 -3.99 -5.62 -9.68
N GLY A 79 -5.02 -5.88 -10.46
CA GLY A 79 -5.26 -7.20 -11.09
C GLY A 79 -6.38 -7.99 -10.43
N THR A 80 -6.61 -9.19 -10.96
CA THR A 80 -7.73 -10.05 -10.56
C THR A 80 -7.26 -11.06 -9.52
N CYS A 81 -7.60 -10.82 -8.26
CA CYS A 81 -7.31 -11.77 -7.19
C CYS A 81 -8.22 -13.01 -7.30
N LYS A 82 -7.65 -14.22 -7.18
CA LYS A 82 -8.39 -15.50 -7.13
C LYS A 82 -7.98 -16.28 -5.88
N GLY A 83 -8.95 -16.61 -5.01
CA GLY A 83 -8.74 -17.41 -3.79
C GLY A 83 -9.22 -16.73 -2.50
N ASP A 84 -8.84 -17.30 -1.36
CA ASP A 84 -9.14 -16.84 0.01
C ASP A 84 -8.25 -15.66 0.47
N ASP A 85 -7.10 -15.46 -0.18
CA ASP A 85 -6.14 -14.35 0.08
C ASP A 85 -6.60 -12.98 -0.44
N CYS A 86 -7.80 -12.91 -1.00
CA CYS A 86 -8.37 -11.70 -1.57
C CYS A 86 -9.16 -10.92 -0.52
N ASP A 87 -9.14 -9.59 -0.60
CA ASP A 87 -10.09 -8.78 0.16
C ASP A 87 -11.52 -9.18 -0.21
N GLU A 88 -12.42 -9.20 0.77
CA GLU A 88 -13.82 -9.47 0.49
C GLU A 88 -14.31 -8.43 -0.52
N SER A 89 -15.14 -8.88 -1.46
CA SER A 89 -15.80 -7.95 -2.38
C SER A 89 -16.36 -6.82 -1.52
N VAL A 90 -15.98 -5.57 -1.78
CA VAL A 90 -16.79 -4.44 -1.34
C VAL A 90 -18.11 -4.58 -2.08
N SER A 91 -19.00 -5.42 -1.56
CA SER A 91 -20.41 -5.38 -1.87
C SER A 91 -20.86 -4.02 -1.39
N SER A 92 -20.92 -3.06 -2.30
CA SER A 92 -21.81 -1.94 -2.15
C SER A 92 -23.24 -2.50 -2.18
N SER A 93 -23.67 -3.09 -1.06
CA SER A 93 -25.07 -3.16 -0.70
C SER A 93 -25.47 -1.73 -0.35
N GLY A 94 -25.74 -0.93 -1.37
CA GLY A 94 -26.48 0.33 -1.26
C GLY A 94 -27.94 0.08 -1.68
N PRO A 95 -28.92 0.64 -0.96
CA PRO A 95 -30.34 0.24 -0.95
C PRO A 95 -31.09 0.43 -2.28
#